data_AF-A0AA50YHH8-F1
#
_entry.id   AF-A0AA50YHH8-F1
#
_cell.length_a   1.000
_cell.length_b   1.000
_cell.length_c   1.000
_cell.angle_alpha   90.00
_cell.angle_beta   90.00
_cell.angle_gamma   90.00
#
_symmetry.space_group_name_H-M   'P 1'
#
loop_
_entity.id
_entity.type
_entity.pdbx_description
1 polymer ?
#
loop_
_entity_poly.entity_id
_entity_poly.type
_entity_poly.pdbx_seq_one_letter_code
_entity_poly.pdbx_strand_id
1 'polypeptide(L)' 'EKEYNEDPVYLLKIKDLSSKYKNIRRTRPDGNCFFRAFSYAYLEHLLTDKKEYDKFYAIAKDSKE' A
#
# COMPACT_ATOMS: atom_id res chain seq x y z
N GLU A 1 7.15 -10.93 12.40
CA GLU A 1 6.96 -12.03 13.36
C GLU A 1 7.07 -11.58 14.81
N LYS A 2 8.15 -10.89 15.23
CA LYS A 2 8.36 -10.44 16.63
C LYS A 2 7.17 -9.78 17.35
N GLU A 3 6.31 -9.07 16.62
CA GLU A 3 5.15 -8.35 17.16
C GLU A 3 4.00 -9.27 17.62
N TYR A 4 3.91 -10.49 17.08
CA TYR A 4 2.82 -11.44 17.34
C TYR A 4 3.32 -12.79 17.85
N ASN A 5 4.49 -12.81 18.52
CA ASN A 5 5.16 -14.06 18.93
C ASN A 5 4.30 -14.96 19.83
N GLU A 6 3.32 -14.40 20.53
CA GLU A 6 2.43 -15.13 21.45
C GLU A 6 1.09 -15.53 20.80
N ASP A 7 0.85 -15.15 19.53
CA ASP A 7 -0.39 -15.44 18.82
C ASP A 7 -0.12 -16.39 17.61
N PRO A 8 -0.36 -17.70 17.79
CA PRO A 8 -0.08 -18.69 16.74
C PRO A 8 -0.94 -18.49 15.49
N VAL A 9 -2.14 -17.92 15.61
CA VAL A 9 -3.04 -17.69 14.47
C VAL A 9 -2.52 -16.54 13.60
N TYR A 10 -2.05 -15.45 14.21
CA TYR A 10 -1.42 -14.36 13.47
C TYR A 10 -0.09 -14.79 12.84
N LEU A 11 0.74 -15.57 13.55
CA LEU A 11 2.00 -16.07 13.00
C LEU A 11 1.78 -16.93 11.75
N LEU A 12 0.78 -17.81 11.75
CA LEU A 12 0.46 -18.62 10.58
C LEU A 12 0.08 -17.77 9.36
N LYS A 13 -0.74 -16.73 9.56
CA LYS A 13 -1.14 -15.79 8.49
C LYS A 13 0.04 -14.95 7.99
N ILE A 14 0.92 -14.49 8.87
CA ILE A 14 2.13 -13.75 8.50
C ILE A 14 3.06 -14.64 7.67
N LYS A 15 3.20 -15.92 8.03
CA LYS A 15 4.01 -16.87 7.27
C LYS A 15 3.46 -17.07 5.85
N ASP A 16 2.15 -17.25 5.69
CA ASP A 16 1.51 -17.30 4.36
C ASP A 16 1.76 -16.02 3.54
N LEU A 17 1.59 -14.84 4.15
CA LEU A 17 1.84 -13.56 3.47
C LEU A 17 3.30 -13.39 3.04
N SER A 18 4.26 -13.82 3.87
CA SER A 18 5.69 -13.73 3.56
C SER A 18 6.09 -14.59 2.35
N SER A 19 5.34 -15.65 2.06
CA SER A 19 5.57 -16.48 0.87
C SER A 19 5.18 -15.77 -0.43
N LYS A 20 4.25 -14.81 -0.36
CA LYS A 20 3.69 -14.07 -1.52
C LYS A 20 4.32 -12.70 -1.70
N TYR A 21 4.68 -12.03 -0.62
CA TYR A 21 5.15 -10.65 -0.61
C TYR A 21 6.50 -10.53 0.09
N LYS A 22 7.44 -9.86 -0.58
CA LYS A 22 8.82 -9.71 -0.09
C LYS A 22 8.98 -8.60 0.94
N ASN A 23 8.18 -7.53 0.85
CA ASN A 23 8.39 -6.29 1.60
C ASN A 23 7.06 -5.72 2.13
N ILE A 24 7.14 -4.93 3.20
CA ILE A 24 6.03 -4.18 3.79
C ILE A 24 6.53 -2.80 4.25
N ARG A 25 5.76 -1.74 3.99
CA ARG A 25 5.94 -0.41 4.62
C ARG A 25 4.80 -0.15 5.59
N ARG A 26 5.12 0.26 6.81
CA ARG A 26 4.12 0.66 7.82
C ARG A 26 3.68 2.09 7.60
N THR A 27 2.43 2.38 7.92
CA THR A 27 1.88 3.74 7.94
C THR A 27 1.53 4.16 9.37
N ARG A 28 1.50 5.47 9.61
CA ARG A 28 1.13 6.02 10.92
C ARG A 28 -0.35 5.74 11.22
N PRO A 29 -0.73 5.20 12.38
CA PRO A 29 -2.12 4.91 12.73
C PRO A 29 -2.83 6.14 13.28
N ASP A 30 -3.08 7.14 12.42
CA ASP A 30 -3.61 8.46 12.80
C ASP A 30 -5.01 8.75 12.22
N GLY A 31 -5.77 7.70 11.89
CA GLY A 31 -7.08 7.81 11.23
C GLY A 31 -7.02 8.14 9.73
N ASN A 32 -5.86 8.60 9.22
CA ASN A 32 -5.65 8.92 7.81
C ASN A 32 -4.83 7.85 7.07
N CYS A 33 -4.54 6.72 7.72
CA CYS A 33 -3.63 5.70 7.25
C CYS A 33 -4.05 5.09 5.90
N PHE A 34 -5.36 4.93 5.65
CA PHE A 34 -5.88 4.41 4.38
C PHE A 34 -5.53 5.33 3.21
N PHE A 35 -5.94 6.61 3.27
CA PHE A 35 -5.66 7.59 2.23
C PHE A 35 -4.16 7.73 1.98
N ARG A 36 -3.37 7.78 3.06
CA ARG A 36 -1.91 7.90 2.98
C ARG A 36 -1.25 6.68 2.32
N ALA A 37 -1.66 5.47 2.72
CA ALA A 37 -1.09 4.23 2.18
C ALA A 37 -1.43 4.07 0.69
N PHE A 38 -2.71 4.26 0.33
CA PHE A 38 -3.18 4.12 -1.03
C PHE A 38 -2.52 5.14 -1.96
N SER A 39 -2.57 6.43 -1.61
CA SER A 39 -1.98 7.48 -2.44
C SER A 39 -0.48 7.27 -2.64
N TYR A 40 0.26 6.91 -1.59
CA TYR A 40 1.69 6.63 -1.72
C TYR A 40 1.95 5.45 -2.67
N ALA A 41 1.30 4.29 -2.43
CA ALA A 41 1.54 3.08 -3.20
C ALA A 41 1.12 3.24 -4.68
N TYR A 42 0.01 3.92 -4.93
CA TYR A 42 -0.46 4.17 -6.30
C TYR A 42 0.49 5.13 -7.03
N LEU A 43 0.89 6.24 -6.42
CA LEU A 43 1.87 7.15 -7.04
C LEU A 43 3.23 6.49 -7.28
N GLU A 44 3.69 5.61 -6.37
CA GLU A 44 4.90 4.79 -6.57
C GLU A 44 4.76 3.87 -7.80
N HIS A 45 3.59 3.26 -8.02
CA HIS A 45 3.31 2.44 -9.20
C HIS A 45 3.36 3.26 -10.51
N LEU A 46 2.84 4.49 -10.51
CA LEU A 46 2.84 5.38 -11.68
C LEU A 46 4.24 5.76 -12.18
N LEU A 47 5.28 5.66 -11.33
CA LEU A 47 6.66 5.88 -11.74
C LEU A 47 7.15 4.84 -12.77
N THR A 48 6.51 3.66 -12.79
CA THR A 48 6.90 2.54 -13.65
C THR A 48 5.90 2.25 -14.77
N ASP A 49 4.68 2.79 -14.68
CA ASP A 49 3.63 2.65 -15.70
C ASP A 49 3.21 4.01 -16.25
N LYS A 50 3.85 4.40 -17.37
CA LYS A 50 3.59 5.68 -18.04
C LYS A 50 2.16 5.79 -18.58
N LYS A 51 1.59 4.68 -19.06
CA LYS A 51 0.24 4.68 -19.64
C LYS A 51 -0.80 4.93 -18.55
N GLU A 52 -0.61 4.30 -17.38
CA GLU A 52 -1.49 4.53 -16.23
C GLU A 52 -1.31 5.94 -15.68
N TYR A 53 -0.07 6.45 -15.63
CA TYR A 53 0.20 7.84 -15.24
C TYR A 53 -0.57 8.83 -16.12
N ASP A 54 -0.54 8.68 -17.45
CA ASP A 54 -1.20 9.62 -18.35
C ASP A 54 -2.74 9.64 -18.16
N LYS A 55 -3.35 8.47 -17.88
CA LYS A 55 -4.77 8.40 -17.52
C LYS A 55 -5.07 9.09 -16.20
N PHE A 56 -4.29 8.79 -15.16
CA PHE A 56 -4.45 9.40 -13.85
C PHE A 56 -4.31 10.92 -13.94
N TYR A 57 -3.30 11.41 -14.67
CA TYR A 57 -3.06 12.83 -14.86
C TYR A 57 -4.25 13.54 -15.52
N ALA A 58 -4.85 12.95 -16.57
CA ALA A 58 -6.02 13.53 -17.22
C ALA A 58 -7.19 13.68 -16.23
N ILE A 59 -7.51 12.63 -15.48
CA ILE A 59 -8.59 12.65 -14.48
C ILE A 59 -8.28 13.65 -13.35
N ALA A 60 -7.05 13.65 -12.83
CA ALA A 60 -6.65 14.52 -11.73
C ALA A 60 -6.65 16.00 -12.12
N LYS A 61 -6.26 16.31 -13.37
CA LYS A 61 -6.28 17.68 -13.91
C LYS A 61 -7.69 18.28 -13.88
N ASP A 62 -8.69 17.46 -14.18
CA ASP A 62 -10.08 17.89 -14.28
C ASP A 62 -10.85 17.76 -12.95
N SER A 63 -10.21 17.23 -11.90
CA SER A 63 -10.85 16.93 -10.60
C SER A 63 -11.16 18.14 -9.71
N LYS A 64 -10.73 19.33 -10.10
CA LYS A 64 -10.80 20.54 -9.27
C LYS A 64 -11.99 21.45 -9.61
N GLU A 65 -12.71 21.15 -10.69
CA GLU A 65 -14.03 21.72 -10.99
C GLU A 65 -15.14 20.86 -10.37
#